data_AF-U3AIQ5-F1
#
_entry.id   AF-U3AIQ5-F1
#
_cell.length_a   1.000
_cell.length_b   1.000
_cell.length_c   1.000
_cell.angle_alpha   90.00
_cell.angle_beta   90.00
_cell.angle_gamma   90.00
#
_symmetry.space_group_name_H-M   'P 1'
#
loop_
_entity.id
_entity.type
_entity.pdbx_description
1 polymer ?
#
loop_
_entity_poly.entity_id
_entity_poly.type
_entity_poly.pdbx_seq_one_letter_code
_entity_poly.pdbx_strand_id
1 'polypeptide(L)' 'MAQQGTWLGGLLARKPGMLVRVALANKLARIVWALMARGGVYKAPVAAA' A
#
# COMPACT_ATOMS: atom_id res chain seq x y z
N MET A 1 -14.91 -2.28 7.70
CA MET A 1 -14.88 -0.94 8.33
C MET A 1 -13.41 -0.53 8.41
N ALA A 2 -13.01 0.59 7.79
CA ALA A 2 -11.60 0.99 7.81
C ALA A 2 -11.21 1.43 9.24
N GLN A 3 -10.18 0.82 9.80
CA GLN A 3 -9.81 1.00 11.20
C GLN A 3 -9.28 2.43 11.43
N GLN A 4 -9.98 3.19 12.29
CA GLN A 4 -9.66 4.57 12.65
C GLN A 4 -8.28 4.58 13.34
N GLY A 5 -7.29 5.26 12.72
CA GLY A 5 -5.90 5.28 13.19
C GLY A 5 -4.89 4.63 12.23
N THR A 6 -5.35 3.91 11.21
CA THR A 6 -4.46 3.42 10.14
C THR A 6 -4.18 4.51 9.11
N TRP A 7 -3.00 4.48 8.48
CA TRP A 7 -2.64 5.38 7.37
C TRP A 7 -3.73 5.41 6.27
N LEU A 8 -4.34 4.26 5.98
CA LEU A 8 -5.42 4.13 5.01
C LEU A 8 -6.72 4.83 5.47
N GLY A 9 -7.06 4.71 6.75
CA GLY A 9 -8.18 5.42 7.37
C GLY A 9 -7.99 6.95 7.34
N GLY A 10 -6.78 7.42 7.63
CA GLY A 10 -6.43 8.84 7.51
C GLY A 10 -6.49 9.36 6.07
N LEU A 11 -6.18 8.52 5.09
CA LEU A 11 -6.26 8.86 3.66
C LEU A 11 -7.72 8.90 3.18
N LEU A 12 -8.56 7.97 3.63
CA LEU A 12 -10.01 7.93 3.34
C LEU A 12 -10.76 9.11 3.98
N ALA A 13 -10.34 9.56 5.16
CA ALA A 13 -10.94 10.71 5.83
C ALA A 13 -10.64 12.05 5.14
N ARG A 14 -9.54 12.14 4.36
CA ARG A 14 -9.04 13.40 3.80
C ARG A 14 -9.11 13.46 2.28
N LYS A 15 -9.28 12.34 1.58
CA LYS A 15 -9.10 12.26 0.13
C LYS A 15 -10.16 11.37 -0.53
N PRO A 16 -10.71 11.74 -1.71
CA PRO A 16 -11.68 10.90 -2.41
C PRO A 16 -11.11 9.51 -2.68
N GLY A 17 -11.94 8.48 -2.48
CA GLY A 17 -11.52 7.07 -2.45
C GLY A 17 -10.77 6.59 -3.71
N MET A 18 -10.93 7.27 -4.84
CA MET A 18 -10.16 7.00 -6.05
C MET A 18 -8.65 7.24 -5.84
N LEU A 19 -8.27 8.29 -5.12
CA LEU A 19 -6.86 8.59 -4.81
C LEU A 19 -6.28 7.61 -3.80
N VAL A 20 -7.12 7.07 -2.91
CA VAL A 20 -6.73 5.98 -2.00
C VAL A 20 -6.42 4.70 -2.78
N ARG A 21 -7.25 4.36 -3.77
CA ARG A 21 -7.02 3.20 -4.66
C ARG A 21 -5.74 3.36 -5.47
N VAL A 22 -5.48 4.53 -6.04
CA VAL A 22 -4.24 4.83 -6.78
C VAL A 22 -3.02 4.74 -5.87
N ALA A 23 -3.09 5.25 -4.64
CA ALA A 23 -1.99 5.16 -3.70
C ALA A 23 -1.67 3.70 -3.33
N LEU A 24 -2.70 2.86 -3.17
CA LEU A 24 -2.53 1.42 -2.95
C LEU A 24 -1.87 0.74 -4.16
N ALA A 25 -2.36 1.03 -5.38
CA ALA A 25 -1.77 0.51 -6.60
C ALA A 25 -0.30 0.93 -6.76
N ASN A 26 0.03 2.19 -6.48
CA ASN A 26 1.39 2.70 -6.52
C ASN A 26 2.31 2.01 -5.49
N LYS A 27 1.78 1.69 -4.30
CA LYS A 27 2.52 0.91 -3.29
C LYS A 27 2.88 -0.48 -3.82
N LEU A 28 1.93 -1.18 -4.44
CA LEU A 28 2.16 -2.50 -5.04
C LEU A 28 3.10 -2.43 -6.23
N ALA A 29 2.96 -1.44 -7.11
CA ALA A 29 3.85 -1.23 -8.25
C ALA A 29 5.31 -1.04 -7.80
N ARG A 30 5.55 -0.29 -6.73
CA ARG A 30 6.91 -0.13 -6.16
C ARG A 30 7.48 -1.43 -5.60
N ILE A 31 6.65 -2.28 -5.00
CA ILE A 31 7.06 -3.60 -4.50
C ILE A 31 7.47 -4.48 -5.68
N VAL A 32 6.64 -4.54 -6.73
CA VAL A 32 6.93 -5.30 -7.95
C VAL A 32 8.17 -4.76 -8.65
N TRP A 33 8.31 -3.45 -8.78
CA TRP A 33 9.51 -2.83 -9.35
C TRP A 33 10.76 -3.17 -8.54
N ALA A 34 10.71 -3.08 -7.21
CA ALA A 34 11.85 -3.46 -6.37
C ALA A 34 12.21 -4.95 -6.52
N LEU A 35 11.20 -5.80 -6.73
CA LEU A 35 11.40 -7.23 -6.98
C LEU A 35 12.08 -7.48 -8.33
N MET A 36 11.60 -6.82 -9.39
CA MET A 36 12.18 -6.90 -10.74
C MET A 36 13.59 -6.31 -10.79
N ALA A 37 13.80 -5.14 -10.18
CA ALA A 37 15.07 -4.41 -10.22
C ALA A 37 16.18 -5.08 -9.40
N ARG A 38 15.84 -5.78 -8.31
CA ARG A 38 16.82 -6.41 -7.42
C ARG A 38 16.94 -7.92 -7.56
N GLY A 39 16.05 -8.57 -8.34
CA GLY A 39 16.07 -10.01 -8.55
C GLY A 39 15.93 -10.78 -7.23
N GLY A 40 14.79 -10.62 -6.55
CA GLY A 40 14.52 -11.28 -5.26
C GLY A 40 13.29 -12.17 -5.30
N VAL A 41 13.15 -13.05 -4.31
CA VAL A 41 11.88 -13.77 -4.04
C VAL A 41 11.00 -12.87 -3.19
N TYR A 42 9.73 -12.71 -3.58
CA TYR A 42 8.78 -11.91 -2.81
C TYR A 42 8.60 -12.54 -1.43
N LYS A 43 9.16 -11.90 -0.40
CA LYS A 43 8.80 -12.19 0.98
C LYS A 43 7.60 -11.33 1.31
N ALA A 44 6.46 -11.99 1.58
CA ALA A 44 5.27 -11.31 2.04
C ALA A 44 5.65 -10.38 3.21
N PRO A 45 5.34 -9.07 3.12
CA PRO A 45 5.63 -8.18 4.21
C PRO A 45 4.88 -8.71 5.42
N VAL A 46 5.58 -8.97 6.52
CA VAL A 46 4.91 -9.23 7.80
C VAL A 46 4.01 -8.03 8.02
N ALA A 47 2.70 -8.25 8.08
CA ALA A 47 1.77 -7.18 8.39
C ALA A 47 2.16 -6.75 9.80
N ALA A 48 2.84 -5.60 9.92
CA ALA A 48 3.12 -5.02 11.21
C ALA A 48 1.77 -4.80 11.90
N ALA A 49 1.61 -5.47 13.04
CA ALA A 49 0.42 -5.45 13.87
C ALA A 49 0.14 -4.03 14.39
#